data_AF-A0A3D0N4U6-F1
#
_entry.id   AF-A0A3D0N4U6-F1
#
_cell.length_a   1.000
_cell.length_b   1.000
_cell.length_c   1.000
_cell.angle_alpha   90.00
_cell.angle_beta   90.00
_cell.angle_gamma   90.00
#
_symmetry.space_group_name_H-M   'P 1'
#
loop_
_entity.id
_entity.type
_entity.pdbx_description
1 polymer ?
#
loop_
_entity_poly.entity_id
_entity_poly.type
_entity_poly.pdbx_seq_one_letter_code
_entity_poly.pdbx_strand_id
1 'polypeptide(L)'
;MLPYMKGHGVSMQRYPDGLQGGSFYMKDMPDYFPEWLPCESVPKRDGGSYCAPVVNEAAALVYLANQAVLTPHLYLARADDLEHPDRMIFDLDPPEGTEDFAAVRQAAQDVRALLEELDLPSWIMTTGSKGYHVVVPLDRSADYDEVRDFARYAALVLVRRQQDRYTLEIRKNKRTGRVFLDVLRNAYGASAVAPYAIRAR
;
A
#
# COMPACT_ATOMS: atom_id res chain seq x y z
N MET A 1 14.13 6.57 0.01
CA MET A 1 13.33 5.70 -0.89
C MET A 1 13.89 4.29 -0.99
N LEU A 2 15.09 4.08 -1.57
CA LEU A 2 15.62 2.74 -1.89
C LEU A 2 15.55 1.68 -0.76
N PRO A 3 15.96 1.95 0.50
CA PRO A 3 15.89 0.94 1.56
C PRO A 3 14.49 0.35 1.80
N TYR A 4 13.43 1.11 1.52
CA TYR A 4 12.04 0.68 1.68
C TYR A 4 11.48 -0.08 0.48
N MET A 5 12.13 0.04 -0.69
CA MET A 5 11.70 -0.61 -1.94
C MET A 5 12.53 -1.85 -2.28
N LYS A 6 13.74 -1.94 -1.74
CA LYS A 6 14.67 -3.05 -2.02
C LYS A 6 13.99 -4.38 -1.79
N GLY A 7 14.13 -5.29 -2.75
CA GLY A 7 13.53 -6.62 -2.73
C GLY A 7 12.02 -6.66 -2.99
N HIS A 8 11.35 -5.54 -3.30
CA HIS A 8 9.92 -5.54 -3.59
C HIS A 8 9.66 -5.34 -5.08
N GLY A 9 8.71 -6.11 -5.62
CA GLY A 9 8.14 -5.85 -6.94
C GLY A 9 7.33 -4.55 -6.95
N VAL A 10 7.34 -3.85 -8.09
CA VAL A 10 6.71 -2.54 -8.24
C VAL A 10 5.61 -2.56 -9.30
N SER A 11 4.40 -2.16 -8.92
CA SER A 11 3.37 -1.71 -9.86
C SER A 11 3.61 -0.23 -10.20
N MET A 12 3.63 0.09 -11.48
CA MET A 12 4.01 1.39 -12.00
C MET A 12 2.80 2.21 -12.42
N GLN A 13 2.64 3.42 -11.89
CA GLN A 13 1.69 4.40 -12.44
C GLN A 13 2.44 5.39 -13.34
N ARG A 14 2.13 5.38 -14.64
CA ARG A 14 2.87 6.13 -15.66
C ARG A 14 2.10 7.33 -16.18
N TYR A 15 2.84 8.41 -16.48
CA TYR A 15 2.34 9.67 -17.06
C TYR A 15 3.24 10.11 -18.22
N PRO A 16 3.20 9.44 -19.38
CA PRO A 16 4.11 9.71 -20.50
C PRO A 16 4.03 11.16 -21.00
N ASP A 17 2.82 11.73 -21.03
CA ASP A 17 2.54 13.09 -21.49
C ASP A 17 2.35 14.09 -20.33
N GLY A 18 2.86 13.75 -19.14
CA GLY A 18 2.73 14.56 -17.93
C GLY A 18 1.33 14.53 -17.30
N LEU A 19 1.10 15.40 -16.30
CA LEU A 19 -0.12 15.38 -15.47
C LEU A 19 -1.39 15.78 -16.22
N GLN A 20 -1.27 16.51 -17.32
CA GLN A 20 -2.41 16.92 -18.17
C GLN A 20 -2.78 15.85 -19.21
N GLY A 21 -1.92 14.85 -19.38
CA GLY A 21 -2.12 13.74 -20.30
C GLY A 21 -2.82 12.54 -19.67
N GLY A 22 -2.90 11.45 -20.43
CA GLY A 22 -3.39 10.17 -19.96
C GLY A 22 -2.42 9.49 -18.98
N SER A 23 -2.96 8.65 -18.10
CA SER A 23 -2.15 7.81 -17.22
C SER A 23 -2.65 6.38 -17.24
N PHE A 24 -1.77 5.44 -16.92
CA PHE A 24 -2.13 4.04 -16.81
C PHE A 24 -1.28 3.33 -15.76
N TYR A 25 -1.85 2.27 -15.20
CA TYR A 25 -1.16 1.34 -14.32
C TYR A 25 -0.56 0.19 -15.13
N MET A 26 0.65 -0.18 -14.78
CA MET A 26 1.41 -1.24 -15.44
C MET A 26 2.08 -2.10 -14.37
N LYS A 27 1.67 -3.36 -14.29
CA LYS A 27 2.25 -4.35 -13.38
C LYS A 27 3.32 -5.21 -14.05
N ASP A 28 3.12 -5.48 -15.34
CA ASP A 28 4.00 -6.31 -16.15
C ASP A 28 5.10 -5.46 -16.78
N MET A 29 6.33 -5.96 -16.71
CA MET A 29 7.53 -5.30 -17.22
C MET A 29 7.57 -5.44 -18.74
N PRO A 30 7.63 -4.33 -19.51
CA PRO A 30 7.75 -4.39 -20.96
C PRO A 30 9.08 -4.98 -21.42
N ASP A 31 9.06 -5.67 -22.56
CA ASP A 31 10.24 -6.32 -23.16
C ASP A 31 11.40 -5.36 -23.48
N TYR A 32 11.13 -4.07 -23.62
CA TYR A 32 12.17 -3.06 -23.87
C TYR A 32 12.89 -2.60 -22.60
N PHE A 33 12.47 -3.05 -21.41
CA PHE A 33 13.21 -2.78 -20.19
C PHE A 33 14.55 -3.51 -20.25
N PRO A 34 15.64 -2.89 -19.77
CA PRO A 34 16.97 -3.43 -19.94
C PRO A 34 17.17 -4.70 -19.11
N GLU A 35 17.98 -5.62 -19.61
CA GLU A 35 18.23 -6.92 -18.97
C GLU A 35 18.81 -6.82 -17.54
N TRP A 36 19.48 -5.71 -17.21
CA TRP A 36 20.03 -5.48 -15.87
C TRP A 36 18.94 -5.18 -14.82
N LEU A 37 17.73 -4.81 -15.23
CA LEU A 37 16.62 -4.54 -14.31
C LEU A 37 15.88 -5.85 -14.01
N PRO A 38 16.06 -6.44 -12.82
CA PRO A 38 15.40 -7.69 -12.50
C PRO A 38 13.90 -7.50 -12.37
N CYS A 39 13.15 -8.58 -12.58
CA CYS A 39 11.75 -8.65 -12.20
C CYS A 39 11.45 -9.91 -11.41
N GLU A 40 10.35 -9.86 -10.68
CA GLU A 40 9.77 -11.00 -10.00
C GLU A 40 8.60 -11.54 -10.81
N SER A 41 8.54 -12.86 -11.02
CA SER A 41 7.40 -13.49 -11.68
C SER A 41 6.27 -13.65 -10.67
N VAL A 42 5.22 -12.85 -10.80
CA VAL A 42 4.06 -12.86 -9.89
C VAL A 42 2.94 -13.71 -10.49
N PRO A 43 2.63 -14.89 -9.92
CA PRO A 43 1.50 -15.70 -10.35
C PRO A 43 0.18 -14.96 -10.18
N LYS A 44 -0.72 -15.09 -11.15
CA LYS A 44 -2.11 -14.63 -11.02
C LYS A 44 -2.97 -15.77 -10.48
N ARG A 45 -3.96 -15.44 -9.65
CA ARG A 45 -4.85 -16.44 -9.04
C ARG A 45 -5.77 -17.13 -10.07
N ASP A 46 -6.01 -16.50 -11.22
CA ASP A 46 -6.79 -17.02 -12.35
C ASP A 46 -5.93 -17.70 -13.44
N GLY A 47 -4.62 -17.81 -13.23
CA GLY A 47 -3.68 -18.48 -14.14
C GLY A 47 -2.71 -17.54 -14.87
N GLY A 48 -1.53 -18.08 -15.19
CA GLY A 48 -0.42 -17.31 -15.75
C GLY A 48 0.32 -16.47 -14.70
N SER A 49 1.26 -15.66 -15.17
CA SER A 49 2.03 -14.73 -14.33
C SER A 49 2.30 -13.43 -15.09
N TYR A 50 2.90 -12.46 -14.40
CA TYR A 50 3.47 -11.26 -14.99
C TYR A 50 4.78 -10.94 -14.26
N CYS A 51 5.64 -10.17 -14.90
CA CYS A 51 6.97 -9.84 -14.44
C CYS A 51 6.95 -8.44 -13.81
N ALA A 52 7.03 -8.34 -12.48
CA ALA A 52 7.03 -7.06 -11.77
C ALA A 52 8.47 -6.57 -11.53
N PRO A 53 8.88 -5.38 -12.01
CA PRO A 53 10.25 -4.92 -11.83
C PRO A 53 10.61 -4.76 -10.35
N VAL A 54 11.82 -5.18 -9.99
CA VAL A 54 12.32 -5.14 -8.60
C VAL A 54 13.39 -4.05 -8.48
N VAL A 55 13.17 -3.12 -7.55
CA VAL A 55 14.03 -1.95 -7.38
C VAL A 55 15.08 -2.21 -6.31
N ASN A 56 16.23 -2.76 -6.70
CA ASN A 56 17.31 -3.13 -5.79
C ASN A 56 18.44 -2.08 -5.67
N GLU A 57 18.50 -1.12 -6.58
CA GLU A 57 19.53 -0.09 -6.64
C GLU A 57 19.00 1.26 -7.14
N ALA A 58 19.81 2.31 -6.99
CA ALA A 58 19.43 3.65 -7.39
C ALA A 58 19.23 3.78 -8.92
N ALA A 59 19.99 3.04 -9.73
CA ALA A 59 19.85 3.05 -11.18
C ALA A 59 18.45 2.58 -11.63
N ALA A 60 17.89 1.56 -10.97
CA ALA A 60 16.52 1.11 -11.22
C ALA A 60 15.48 2.21 -10.94
N LEU A 61 15.62 2.99 -9.86
CA LEU A 61 14.73 4.12 -9.56
C LEU A 61 14.79 5.19 -10.65
N VAL A 62 16.02 5.58 -11.05
CA VAL A 62 16.24 6.60 -12.10
C VAL A 62 15.67 6.12 -13.42
N TYR A 63 15.86 4.84 -13.76
CA TYR A 63 15.30 4.26 -14.97
C TYR A 63 13.77 4.27 -14.96
N LEU A 64 13.12 3.85 -13.87
CA LEU A 64 11.66 3.90 -13.76
C LEU A 64 11.13 5.34 -13.92
N ALA A 65 11.81 6.32 -13.33
CA ALA A 65 11.48 7.73 -13.53
C ALA A 65 11.61 8.15 -15.00
N ASN A 66 12.67 7.72 -15.69
CA ASN A 66 12.84 7.94 -17.14
C ASN A 66 11.75 7.27 -17.98
N GLN A 67 11.14 6.19 -17.49
CA GLN A 67 9.96 5.55 -18.11
C GLN A 67 8.64 6.25 -17.77
N ALA A 68 8.70 7.49 -17.27
CA ALA A 68 7.56 8.29 -16.82
C ALA A 68 6.76 7.63 -15.69
N VAL A 69 7.37 6.75 -14.88
CA VAL A 69 6.76 6.23 -13.66
C VAL A 69 6.82 7.32 -12.60
N LEU A 70 5.69 7.97 -12.35
CA LEU A 70 5.60 9.03 -11.36
C LEU A 70 5.34 8.46 -9.96
N THR A 71 4.41 7.51 -9.87
CA THR A 71 4.01 6.88 -8.61
C THR A 71 4.33 5.38 -8.65
N PRO A 72 5.44 4.93 -8.04
CA PRO A 72 5.66 3.51 -7.81
C PRO A 72 4.81 3.01 -6.63
N HIS A 73 4.21 1.83 -6.79
CA HIS A 73 3.47 1.12 -5.76
C HIS A 73 4.14 -0.21 -5.45
N LEU A 74 4.47 -0.45 -4.19
CA LEU A 74 5.14 -1.67 -3.74
C LEU A 74 4.12 -2.74 -3.38
N TYR A 75 4.42 -3.99 -3.73
CA TYR A 75 3.81 -5.13 -3.03
C TYR A 75 4.21 -5.13 -1.55
N LEU A 76 3.39 -5.76 -0.71
CA LEU A 76 3.64 -5.86 0.74
C LEU A 76 4.58 -7.02 1.09
N ALA A 77 4.76 -7.95 0.15
CA ALA A 77 5.72 -9.04 0.24
C ALA A 77 6.94 -8.76 -0.63
N ARG A 78 8.05 -9.42 -0.28
CA ARG A 78 9.29 -9.35 -1.07
C ARG A 78 9.26 -10.36 -2.20
N ALA A 79 10.08 -10.11 -3.21
CA ALA A 79 10.19 -10.95 -4.40
C ALA A 79 10.61 -12.40 -4.08
N ASP A 80 11.40 -12.61 -3.03
CA ASP A 80 11.85 -13.94 -2.62
C ASP A 80 10.76 -14.80 -1.97
N ASP A 81 9.63 -14.20 -1.58
CA ASP A 81 8.49 -14.90 -0.99
C ASP A 81 7.24 -14.03 -1.10
N LEU A 82 6.44 -14.28 -2.13
CA LEU A 82 5.27 -13.48 -2.45
C LEU A 82 4.04 -13.81 -1.60
N GLU A 83 4.05 -14.87 -0.79
CA GLU A 83 2.89 -15.29 0.01
C GLU A 83 2.92 -14.74 1.44
N HIS A 84 4.11 -14.41 1.95
CA HIS A 84 4.31 -13.91 3.31
C HIS A 84 4.75 -12.43 3.32
N PRO A 85 3.84 -11.47 3.60
CA PRO A 85 4.19 -10.06 3.57
C PRO A 85 5.16 -9.65 4.69
N ASP A 86 6.02 -8.68 4.41
CA ASP A 86 6.92 -8.06 5.40
C ASP A 86 6.31 -6.81 6.05
N ARG A 87 5.08 -6.47 5.67
CA ARG A 87 4.32 -5.32 6.15
C ARG A 87 2.83 -5.61 6.23
N MET A 88 2.20 -5.05 7.25
CA MET A 88 0.75 -4.86 7.34
C MET A 88 0.43 -3.37 7.27
N ILE A 89 -0.62 -3.00 6.54
CA ILE A 89 -1.00 -1.61 6.29
C ILE A 89 -2.47 -1.37 6.67
N PHE A 90 -2.71 -0.30 7.41
CA PHE A 90 -4.01 0.36 7.52
C PHE A 90 -4.00 1.59 6.60
N ASP A 91 -4.84 1.58 5.56
CA ASP A 91 -5.00 2.68 4.60
C ASP A 91 -6.15 3.58 5.06
N LEU A 92 -5.84 4.80 5.46
CA LEU A 92 -6.79 5.69 6.12
C LEU A 92 -7.04 6.91 5.24
N ASP A 93 -8.26 7.05 4.77
CA ASP A 93 -8.74 8.22 4.04
C ASP A 93 -9.82 8.97 4.84
N PRO A 94 -10.02 10.27 4.58
CA PRO A 94 -11.12 11.03 5.16
C PRO A 94 -12.47 10.37 4.86
N PRO A 95 -13.49 10.62 5.71
CA PRO A 95 -14.84 10.18 5.42
C PRO A 95 -15.29 10.61 4.02
N GLU A 96 -16.10 9.77 3.39
CA GLU A 96 -16.53 10.01 2.01
C GLU A 96 -17.22 11.36 1.85
N GLY A 97 -16.84 12.09 0.79
CA GLY A 97 -17.38 13.41 0.50
C GLY A 97 -16.83 14.53 1.39
N THR A 98 -15.85 14.24 2.26
CA THR A 98 -15.24 15.22 3.14
C THR A 98 -13.77 15.45 2.81
N GLU A 99 -13.23 16.58 3.28
CA GLU A 99 -11.79 16.85 3.36
C GLU A 99 -11.37 16.96 4.83
N ASP A 100 -11.97 16.13 5.69
CA ASP A 100 -11.68 16.15 7.12
C ASP A 100 -10.35 15.45 7.43
N PHE A 101 -9.27 16.19 7.18
CA PHE A 101 -7.91 15.77 7.49
C PHE A 101 -7.67 15.57 8.99
N ALA A 102 -8.44 16.25 9.85
CA ALA A 102 -8.32 16.09 11.29
C ALA A 102 -8.85 14.73 11.74
N ALA A 103 -10.00 14.29 11.20
CA ALA A 103 -10.58 12.99 11.49
C ALA A 103 -9.65 11.83 11.10
N VAL A 104 -9.07 11.87 9.89
CA VAL A 104 -8.15 10.81 9.44
C VAL A 104 -6.80 10.84 10.16
N ARG A 105 -6.29 12.03 10.53
CA ARG A 105 -5.11 12.14 11.39
C ARG A 105 -5.35 11.51 12.77
N GLN A 106 -6.51 11.78 13.37
CA GLN A 106 -6.87 11.16 14.63
C GLN A 106 -7.05 9.64 14.48
N ALA A 107 -7.62 9.16 13.37
CA ALA A 107 -7.67 7.73 13.06
C ALA A 107 -6.27 7.08 13.03
N ALA A 108 -5.29 7.73 12.40
CA ALA A 108 -3.92 7.22 12.36
C ALA A 108 -3.28 7.16 13.76
N GLN A 109 -3.56 8.14 14.61
CA GLN A 109 -3.10 8.16 16.00
C GLN A 109 -3.77 7.05 16.83
N ASP A 110 -5.08 6.87 16.69
CA ASP A 110 -5.84 5.86 17.42
C ASP A 110 -5.43 4.43 17.01
N VAL A 111 -5.17 4.20 15.71
CA VAL A 111 -4.59 2.94 15.21
C VAL A 111 -3.20 2.70 15.80
N ARG A 112 -2.32 3.71 15.79
CA ARG A 112 -0.98 3.60 16.37
C ARG A 112 -1.04 3.30 17.87
N ALA A 113 -1.91 3.97 18.62
CA ALA A 113 -2.10 3.72 20.05
C ALA A 113 -2.58 2.31 20.34
N LEU A 114 -3.53 1.79 19.55
CA LEU A 114 -3.96 0.38 19.68
C LEU A 114 -2.81 -0.59 19.39
N LEU A 115 -1.99 -0.32 18.36
CA LEU A 115 -0.85 -1.18 18.03
C LEU A 115 0.22 -1.13 19.14
N GLU A 116 0.43 0.03 19.77
CA GLU A 116 1.29 0.15 20.95
C GLU A 116 0.76 -0.67 22.15
N GLU A 117 -0.55 -0.73 22.38
CA GLU A 117 -1.14 -1.63 23.40
C GLU A 117 -0.89 -3.13 23.13
N LEU A 118 -0.60 -3.48 21.88
CA LEU A 118 -0.32 -4.85 21.43
C LEU A 118 1.19 -5.13 21.28
N ASP A 119 2.05 -4.22 21.75
CA ASP A 119 3.51 -4.26 21.59
C ASP A 119 3.97 -4.37 20.12
N LEU A 120 3.15 -3.88 19.18
CA LEU A 120 3.48 -3.89 17.75
C LEU A 120 4.08 -2.55 17.32
N PRO A 121 5.35 -2.54 16.83
CA PRO A 121 5.95 -1.33 16.29
C PRO A 121 5.18 -0.87 15.05
N SER A 122 4.96 0.43 14.92
CA SER A 122 4.28 0.99 13.75
C SER A 122 4.78 2.38 13.37
N TRP A 123 4.75 2.65 12.07
CA TRP A 123 5.09 3.94 11.49
C TRP A 123 3.91 4.53 10.73
N ILE A 124 3.87 5.86 10.68
CA ILE A 124 2.86 6.58 9.93
C ILE A 124 3.55 7.28 8.75
N MET A 125 2.97 7.18 7.57
CA MET A 125 3.34 7.99 6.42
C MET A 125 2.09 8.66 5.82
N THR A 126 2.24 9.89 5.35
CA THR A 126 1.22 10.49 4.48
C THR A 126 1.25 9.78 3.14
N THR A 127 0.08 9.62 2.52
CA THR A 127 0.01 9.05 1.18
C THR A 127 0.39 10.06 0.11
N GLY A 128 0.38 11.36 0.43
CA GLY A 128 0.52 12.45 -0.55
C GLY A 128 -0.76 12.70 -1.36
N SER A 129 -1.86 12.00 -1.03
CA SER A 129 -3.21 12.34 -1.50
C SER A 129 -4.02 12.95 -0.36
N LYS A 130 -4.97 12.22 0.21
CA LYS A 130 -5.86 12.72 1.25
C LYS A 130 -5.70 12.01 2.60
N GLY A 131 -4.83 11.00 2.66
CA GLY A 131 -4.83 10.01 3.73
C GLY A 131 -3.46 9.68 4.32
N TYR A 132 -3.47 8.72 5.23
CA TYR A 132 -2.31 8.18 5.92
C TYR A 132 -2.25 6.66 5.76
N HIS A 133 -1.06 6.11 5.64
CA HIS A 133 -0.84 4.70 5.92
C HIS A 133 -0.24 4.56 7.33
N VAL A 134 -0.82 3.67 8.13
CA VAL A 134 -0.15 3.13 9.33
C VAL A 134 0.41 1.77 8.96
N VAL A 135 1.72 1.60 9.11
CA VAL A 135 2.48 0.45 8.63
C VAL A 135 3.13 -0.27 9.81
N VAL A 136 2.89 -1.58 9.91
CA VAL A 136 3.51 -2.47 10.89
C VAL A 136 4.50 -3.38 10.14
N PRO A 137 5.77 -3.47 10.55
CA PRO A 137 6.70 -4.44 9.98
C PRO A 137 6.36 -5.84 10.47
N LEU A 138 6.54 -6.83 9.61
CA LEU A 138 6.33 -8.24 9.92
C LEU A 138 7.62 -9.02 9.68
N ASP A 139 7.77 -10.14 10.37
CA ASP A 139 8.89 -11.07 10.23
C ASP A 139 8.69 -12.10 9.10
N ARG A 140 7.58 -12.00 8.36
CA ARG A 140 7.17 -12.88 7.26
C ARG A 140 6.85 -14.32 7.72
N SER A 141 6.49 -14.55 8.98
CA SER A 141 6.08 -15.89 9.43
C SER A 141 4.62 -16.24 9.09
N ALA A 142 3.79 -15.24 8.80
CA ALA A 142 2.36 -15.37 8.59
C ALA A 142 1.99 -15.03 7.15
N ASP A 143 0.95 -15.68 6.61
CA ASP A 143 0.47 -15.43 5.25
C ASP A 143 -0.46 -14.20 5.19
N TYR A 144 -0.88 -13.83 3.97
CA TYR A 144 -1.80 -12.69 3.79
C TYR A 144 -3.15 -12.85 4.48
N ASP A 145 -3.69 -14.06 4.59
CA ASP A 145 -5.01 -14.26 5.18
C ASP A 145 -4.94 -14.08 6.71
N GLU A 146 -3.92 -14.62 7.35
CA GLU A 146 -3.63 -14.41 8.77
C GLU A 146 -3.39 -12.92 9.09
N VAL A 147 -2.57 -12.25 8.28
CA VAL A 147 -2.26 -10.81 8.46
C VAL A 147 -3.52 -9.96 8.27
N ARG A 148 -4.34 -10.26 7.26
CA ARG A 148 -5.59 -9.53 7.00
C ARG A 148 -6.60 -9.72 8.12
N ASP A 149 -6.74 -10.94 8.62
CA ASP A 149 -7.66 -11.24 9.72
C ASP A 149 -7.21 -10.55 11.01
N PHE A 150 -5.91 -10.58 11.32
CA PHE A 150 -5.37 -9.80 12.44
C PHE A 150 -5.66 -8.31 12.30
N ALA A 151 -5.35 -7.70 11.14
CA ALA A 151 -5.62 -6.29 10.87
C ALA A 151 -7.10 -5.94 11.07
N ARG A 152 -7.99 -6.81 10.57
CA ARG A 152 -9.45 -6.65 10.71
C ARG A 152 -9.90 -6.73 12.16
N TYR A 153 -9.40 -7.70 12.93
CA TYR A 153 -9.77 -7.83 14.35
C TYR A 153 -9.25 -6.67 15.19
N ALA A 154 -8.01 -6.19 14.93
CA ALA A 154 -7.47 -4.99 15.55
C ALA A 154 -8.34 -3.76 15.23
N ALA A 155 -8.65 -3.52 13.95
CA ALA A 155 -9.55 -2.44 13.57
C ALA A 155 -10.95 -2.55 14.22
N LEU A 156 -11.48 -3.76 14.38
CA LEU A 156 -12.76 -3.99 15.04
C LEU A 156 -12.74 -3.57 16.51
N VAL A 157 -11.61 -3.68 17.21
CA VAL A 157 -11.46 -3.16 18.58
C VAL A 157 -11.69 -1.65 18.60
N LEU A 158 -11.09 -0.90 17.67
CA LEU A 158 -11.33 0.55 17.56
C LEU A 158 -12.76 0.89 17.18
N VAL A 159 -13.36 0.15 16.24
CA VAL A 159 -14.78 0.33 15.89
C VAL A 159 -15.68 0.10 17.10
N ARG A 160 -15.39 -0.88 17.95
CA ARG A 160 -16.15 -1.12 19.19
C ARG A 160 -15.95 -0.04 20.23
N ARG A 161 -14.73 0.49 20.35
CA ARG A 161 -14.40 1.60 21.27
C ARG A 161 -15.06 2.91 20.82
N GLN A 162 -15.19 3.15 19.51
CA GLN A 162 -15.59 4.44 18.93
C GLN A 162 -16.45 4.24 17.66
N GLN A 163 -17.62 3.62 17.82
CA GLN A 163 -18.51 3.18 16.73
C GLN A 163 -19.11 4.31 15.88
N ASP A 164 -19.14 5.51 16.44
CA ASP A 164 -19.59 6.77 15.84
C ASP A 164 -18.50 7.42 14.96
N ARG A 165 -17.24 7.01 15.14
CA ARG A 165 -16.08 7.57 14.40
C ARG A 165 -15.52 6.62 13.36
N TYR A 166 -15.54 5.31 13.63
CA TYR A 166 -14.89 4.29 12.80
C TYR A 166 -15.85 3.25 12.25
N THR A 167 -15.48 2.68 11.11
CA THR A 167 -16.23 1.60 10.47
C THR A 167 -15.32 0.64 9.70
N LEU A 168 -15.78 -0.60 9.56
CA LEU A 168 -15.22 -1.61 8.64
C LEU A 168 -16.15 -1.89 7.45
N GLU A 169 -17.20 -1.08 7.28
CA GLU A 169 -18.12 -1.21 6.16
C GLU A 169 -17.42 -0.89 4.82
N ILE A 170 -17.20 -1.93 4.02
CA ILE A 170 -16.58 -1.81 2.70
C ILE A 170 -17.45 -0.93 1.79
N ARG A 171 -18.77 -1.07 1.86
CA ARG A 171 -19.71 -0.28 1.06
C ARG A 171 -19.74 1.17 1.55
N LYS A 172 -19.28 2.06 0.67
CA LYS A 172 -19.27 3.52 0.81
C LYS A 172 -20.52 4.11 1.46
N ASN A 173 -21.70 3.79 0.92
CA ASN A 173 -22.98 4.27 1.46
C ASN A 173 -23.35 3.75 2.86
N LYS A 174 -22.67 2.72 3.40
CA LYS A 174 -22.87 2.21 4.76
C LYS A 174 -21.90 2.82 5.78
N ARG A 175 -20.93 3.63 5.32
CA ARG A 175 -19.95 4.27 6.20
C ARG A 175 -20.52 5.44 6.98
N THR A 176 -21.55 6.10 6.45
CA THR A 176 -22.34 7.14 7.14
C THR A 176 -21.49 8.20 7.84
N GLY A 177 -20.50 8.77 7.13
CA GLY A 177 -19.63 9.83 7.66
C GLY A 177 -18.49 9.37 8.57
N ARG A 178 -18.32 8.06 8.80
CA ARG A 178 -17.23 7.50 9.61
C ARG A 178 -15.98 7.25 8.78
N VAL A 179 -14.82 7.30 9.44
CA VAL A 179 -13.54 6.91 8.83
C VAL A 179 -13.54 5.39 8.65
N PHE A 180 -13.28 4.95 7.42
CA PHE A 180 -13.10 3.54 7.11
C PHE A 180 -11.68 3.12 7.48
N LEU A 181 -11.55 2.14 8.37
CA LEU A 181 -10.26 1.55 8.71
C LEU A 181 -9.91 0.50 7.65
N ASP A 182 -9.38 0.93 6.50
CA ASP A 182 -9.15 0.05 5.36
C ASP A 182 -7.98 -0.90 5.60
N VAL A 183 -8.28 -2.19 5.66
CA VAL A 183 -7.30 -3.28 5.80
C VAL A 183 -7.16 -4.11 4.52
N LEU A 184 -7.77 -3.68 3.41
CA LEU A 184 -7.85 -4.45 2.16
C LEU A 184 -6.52 -4.46 1.39
N ARG A 185 -5.57 -3.60 1.76
CA ARG A 185 -4.19 -3.65 1.23
C ARG A 185 -3.45 -4.93 1.64
N ASN A 186 -3.87 -5.57 2.73
CA ASN A 186 -3.28 -6.81 3.23
C ASN A 186 -3.82 -8.01 2.44
N ALA A 187 -3.54 -8.04 1.13
CA ALA A 187 -3.96 -9.12 0.25
C ALA A 187 -2.89 -9.36 -0.82
N TYR A 188 -2.76 -10.61 -1.24
CA TYR A 188 -1.85 -11.00 -2.30
C TYR A 188 -2.05 -10.16 -3.57
N GLY A 189 -0.95 -9.64 -4.13
CA GLY A 189 -0.95 -8.83 -5.34
C GLY A 189 -1.51 -7.41 -5.19
N ALA A 190 -1.96 -7.02 -3.98
CA ALA A 190 -2.25 -5.63 -3.65
C ALA A 190 -0.95 -4.86 -3.44
N SER A 191 -0.97 -3.57 -3.80
CA SER A 191 0.18 -2.69 -3.69
C SER A 191 -0.19 -1.38 -3.01
N ALA A 192 0.76 -0.82 -2.28
CA ALA A 192 0.64 0.47 -1.60
C ALA A 192 1.65 1.45 -2.18
N VAL A 193 1.35 2.76 -2.17
CA VAL A 193 2.29 3.78 -2.65
C VAL A 193 3.62 3.68 -1.89
N ALA A 194 4.73 3.71 -2.61
CA ALA A 194 6.05 3.60 -1.99
C ALA A 194 6.34 4.81 -1.08
N PRO A 195 7.02 4.63 0.06
CA PRO A 195 7.55 5.74 0.83
C PRO A 195 8.41 6.66 -0.07
N TYR A 196 8.24 7.98 0.08
CA TYR A 196 8.88 9.02 -0.74
C TYR A 196 8.43 9.11 -2.21
N ALA A 197 7.44 8.31 -2.65
CA ALA A 197 6.90 8.44 -4.01
C ALA A 197 6.24 9.81 -4.21
N ILE A 198 6.40 10.35 -5.42
CA ILE A 198 5.65 11.51 -5.89
C ILE A 198 4.23 11.07 -6.24
N ARG A 199 3.25 11.95 -6.06
CA ARG A 199 1.85 11.73 -6.47
C ARG A 199 1.52 12.62 -7.64
N ALA A 200 0.65 12.12 -8.53
CA ALA A 200 0.08 12.90 -9.63
C ALA A 200 -0.98 13.89 -9.12
N ARG A 201 -0.51 15.05 -8.65
CA ARG A 201 -1.33 16.14 -8.11
C ARG A 201 -0.77 17.47 -8.60
#